data_AF-A0A835ZA65-F1
#
_entry.id   AF-A0A835ZA65-F1
#
_cell.length_a   1.000
_cell.length_b   1.000
_cell.length_c   1.000
_cell.angle_alpha   90.00
_cell.angle_beta   90.00
_cell.angle_gamma   90.00
#
_symmetry.space_group_name_H-M   'P 1'
#
loop_
_entity.id
_entity.type
_entity.pdbx_description
1 polymer ?
#
loop_
_entity_poly.entity_id
_entity_poly.type
_entity_poly.pdbx_seq_one_letter_code
_entity_poly.pdbx_strand_id
1 'polypeptide(L)'
;MHARAKAAEDDYDKLRAAHRRTPEAALHAEVARLRAGRAELEASVQRATAEKNKALLEREECRAHAHRDDRGAAGARRACARAWWLCAGDGARKNRALLERGERCAHAHRLARALRRSREKIAGAARAELESLRVEYLAREQRFVLDGDRGELRDIKRELEELRHVSIIQEAGEALAQAAQQQQQQQQRAAAGGAAEASSEAPPWEQLSAAAGGYDDGQGGDSGGGSGDGGGSDAEELKRLVGWREDLQLAGGYDEEHPVMAQLTRRIQLLRHGARPPGGGGGGAAG
;
A
#
# COMPACT_ATOMS: atom_id res chain seq x y z
N MET A 1 18.97 3.17 -59.00
CA MET A 1 17.92 2.48 -58.20
C MET A 1 18.35 2.32 -56.73
N HIS A 2 19.50 1.70 -56.43
CA HIS A 2 19.95 1.45 -55.05
C HIS A 2 20.04 2.69 -54.14
N ALA A 3 20.52 3.83 -54.63
CA ALA A 3 20.60 5.06 -53.82
C ALA A 3 19.23 5.57 -53.35
N ARG A 4 18.18 5.39 -54.16
CA ARG A 4 16.81 5.79 -53.80
C ARG A 4 16.18 4.80 -52.80
N ALA A 5 16.46 3.51 -52.94
CA ALA A 5 16.03 2.50 -51.98
C ALA A 5 16.64 2.76 -50.59
N LYS A 6 17.95 3.02 -50.53
CA LYS A 6 18.63 3.35 -49.28
C LYS A 6 18.08 4.61 -48.62
N ALA A 7 17.82 5.67 -49.40
CA ALA A 7 17.22 6.89 -48.86
C ALA A 7 15.82 6.66 -48.26
N ALA A 8 15.01 5.80 -48.90
CA ALA A 8 13.69 5.44 -48.37
C ALA A 8 13.77 4.60 -47.09
N GLU A 9 14.75 3.70 -46.99
CA GLU A 9 15.04 2.95 -45.76
C GLU A 9 15.46 3.89 -44.61
N ASP A 10 16.38 4.82 -44.88
CA ASP A 10 16.84 5.81 -43.90
C ASP A 10 15.69 6.71 -43.40
N ASP A 11 14.78 7.12 -44.29
CA ASP A 11 13.62 7.94 -43.92
C ASP A 11 12.56 7.15 -43.13
N TYR A 12 12.38 5.86 -43.45
CA TYR A 12 11.52 4.97 -42.66
C TYR A 12 12.08 4.77 -41.24
N ASP A 13 13.38 4.59 -41.09
CA ASP A 13 14.03 4.45 -39.79
C ASP A 13 13.93 5.73 -38.96
N LYS A 14 14.06 6.91 -39.58
CA LYS A 14 13.82 8.20 -38.91
C LYS A 14 12.37 8.33 -38.43
N LEU A 15 11.39 8.00 -39.27
CA LEU A 15 9.97 8.00 -38.90
C LEU A 15 9.69 7.04 -37.74
N ARG A 16 10.30 5.85 -37.76
CA ARG A 16 10.19 4.87 -36.67
C ARG A 16 10.82 5.38 -35.38
N ALA A 17 11.98 6.04 -35.45
CA ALA A 17 12.63 6.65 -34.29
C ALA A 17 11.82 7.83 -33.73
N ALA A 18 11.23 8.67 -34.59
CA ALA A 18 10.35 9.76 -34.19
C ALA A 18 9.08 9.22 -33.49
N HIS A 19 8.47 8.15 -34.03
CA HIS A 19 7.33 7.48 -33.40
C HIS A 19 7.65 6.90 -32.03
N ARG A 20 8.88 6.43 -31.79
CA ARG A 20 9.31 5.95 -30.46
C ARG A 20 9.52 7.07 -29.46
N ARG A 21 9.72 8.30 -29.92
CA ARG A 21 9.91 9.49 -29.08
C ARG A 21 8.60 10.20 -28.74
N THR A 22 7.45 9.71 -29.22
CA THR A 22 6.17 10.30 -28.85
C THR A 22 5.88 10.05 -27.37
N PRO A 23 5.18 10.98 -26.70
CA PRO A 23 4.76 10.78 -25.31
C PRO A 23 3.89 9.52 -25.16
N GLU A 24 3.12 9.16 -26.18
CA GLU A 24 2.33 7.92 -26.21
C GLU A 24 3.20 6.67 -26.12
N ALA A 25 4.32 6.62 -26.87
CA ALA A 25 5.25 5.49 -26.79
C ALA A 25 5.90 5.38 -25.40
N ALA A 26 6.20 6.51 -24.76
CA ALA A 26 6.69 6.55 -23.38
C ALA A 26 5.63 6.04 -22.38
N LEU A 27 4.37 6.46 -22.53
CA LEU A 27 3.26 5.97 -21.71
C LEU A 27 3.02 4.47 -21.90
N HIS A 28 3.08 3.96 -23.14
CA HIS A 28 2.99 2.52 -23.39
C HIS A 28 4.12 1.72 -22.75
N ALA A 29 5.36 2.25 -22.78
CA ALA A 29 6.49 1.64 -22.11
C ALA A 29 6.28 1.60 -20.59
N GLU A 30 5.76 2.69 -20.01
CA GLU A 30 5.48 2.77 -18.58
C GLU A 30 4.34 1.84 -18.16
N VAL A 31 3.25 1.76 -18.94
CA VAL A 31 2.16 0.79 -18.72
C VAL A 31 2.69 -0.64 -18.80
N ALA A 32 3.57 -0.95 -19.75
CA ALA A 32 4.20 -2.26 -19.85
C ALA A 32 5.08 -2.56 -18.62
N ARG A 33 5.86 -1.59 -18.14
CA ARG A 33 6.69 -1.69 -16.93
C ARG A 33 5.83 -1.96 -15.69
N LEU A 34 4.76 -1.19 -15.50
CA LEU A 34 3.84 -1.34 -14.37
C LEU A 34 3.09 -2.68 -14.40
N ARG A 35 2.67 -3.14 -15.60
CA ARG A 35 2.07 -4.47 -15.77
C ARG A 35 3.05 -5.60 -15.43
N ALA A 36 4.31 -5.49 -15.84
CA ALA A 36 5.35 -6.44 -15.47
C ALA A 36 5.59 -6.46 -13.95
N GLY A 37 5.69 -5.29 -13.32
CA GLY A 37 5.84 -5.18 -11.86
C GLY A 37 4.64 -5.75 -11.09
N ARG A 38 3.42 -5.51 -11.58
CA ARG A 38 2.21 -6.11 -11.02
C ARG A 38 2.22 -7.63 -11.12
N ALA A 39 2.57 -8.18 -12.29
CA ALA A 39 2.65 -9.63 -12.49
C ALA A 39 3.71 -10.28 -11.58
N GLU A 40 4.84 -9.62 -11.37
CA GLU A 40 5.89 -10.10 -10.45
C GLU A 40 5.42 -10.10 -8.99
N LEU A 41 4.73 -9.04 -8.54
CA LEU A 41 4.14 -8.96 -7.20
C LEU A 41 3.06 -10.03 -6.99
N GLU A 42 2.18 -10.25 -7.97
CA GLU A 42 1.18 -11.32 -7.94
C GLU A 42 1.86 -12.70 -7.83
N ALA A 43 2.90 -12.96 -8.61
CA ALA A 43 3.68 -14.19 -8.53
C ALA A 43 4.43 -14.36 -7.20
N SER A 44 4.88 -13.26 -6.58
CA SER A 44 5.47 -13.26 -5.23
C SER A 44 4.45 -13.66 -4.17
N VAL A 45 3.24 -13.06 -4.20
CA VAL A 45 2.16 -13.39 -3.27
C VAL A 45 1.74 -14.86 -3.42
N GLN A 46 1.62 -15.36 -4.66
CA GLN A 46 1.30 -16.77 -4.93
C GLN A 46 2.37 -17.74 -4.38
N ARG A 47 3.66 -17.39 -4.49
CA ARG A 47 4.74 -18.19 -3.88
C ARG A 47 4.64 -18.20 -2.36
N ALA A 48 4.39 -17.04 -1.74
CA ALA A 48 4.24 -16.92 -0.30
C ALA A 48 3.01 -17.69 0.23
N THR A 49 1.90 -17.71 -0.50
CA THR A 49 0.72 -18.52 -0.12
C THR A 49 0.97 -20.01 -0.29
N ALA A 50 1.66 -20.43 -1.36
CA ALA A 50 2.06 -21.82 -1.56
C ALA A 50 2.99 -22.32 -0.44
N GLU A 51 3.96 -21.51 -0.01
CA GLU A 51 4.85 -21.83 1.11
C GLU A 51 4.10 -21.95 2.44
N LYS A 52 3.18 -21.02 2.73
CA LYS A 52 2.32 -21.11 3.92
C LYS A 52 1.47 -22.38 3.92
N ASN A 53 0.88 -22.72 2.78
CA ASN A 53 0.08 -23.94 2.64
C ASN A 53 0.92 -25.20 2.83
N LYS A 54 2.13 -25.23 2.26
CA LYS A 54 3.09 -26.32 2.47
C LYS A 54 3.43 -26.48 3.96
N ALA A 55 3.74 -25.39 4.66
CA ALA A 55 4.04 -25.43 6.10
C ALA A 55 2.84 -25.90 6.95
N LEU A 56 1.61 -25.58 6.55
CA LEU A 56 0.40 -26.09 7.21
C LEU A 56 0.23 -27.60 7.00
N LEU A 57 0.45 -28.09 5.77
CA LEU A 57 0.41 -29.52 5.48
C LEU A 57 1.46 -30.30 6.29
N GLU A 58 2.70 -29.82 6.32
CA GLU A 58 3.78 -30.41 7.14
C GLU A 58 3.42 -30.44 8.64
N ARG A 59 2.73 -29.39 9.14
CA ARG A 59 2.24 -29.35 10.53
C ARG A 59 1.12 -30.37 10.78
N GLU A 60 0.20 -30.55 9.84
CA GLU A 60 -0.84 -31.58 9.93
C GLU A 60 -0.24 -33.00 9.86
N GLU A 61 0.73 -33.23 8.99
CA GLU A 61 1.47 -34.49 8.93
C GLU A 61 2.17 -34.80 10.25
N CYS A 62 2.85 -33.82 10.85
CA CYS A 62 3.45 -33.96 12.18
C CYS A 62 2.41 -34.28 13.26
N ARG A 63 1.23 -33.64 13.23
CA ARG A 63 0.13 -33.94 14.15
C ARG A 63 -0.40 -35.36 13.94
N ALA A 64 -0.57 -35.80 12.70
CA ALA A 64 -0.99 -37.16 12.37
C ALA A 64 0.04 -38.21 12.84
N HIS A 65 1.34 -37.94 12.67
CA HIS A 65 2.42 -38.78 13.17
C HIS A 65 2.40 -38.87 14.70
N ALA A 66 2.29 -37.73 15.41
CA ALA A 66 2.18 -37.72 16.86
C ALA A 66 0.98 -38.55 17.36
N HIS A 67 -0.19 -38.45 16.70
CA HIS A 67 -1.36 -39.26 17.03
C HIS A 67 -1.17 -40.76 16.74
N ARG A 68 -0.43 -41.13 15.68
CA ARG A 68 -0.08 -42.54 15.41
C ARG A 68 0.85 -43.07 16.49
N ASP A 69 1.83 -42.28 16.90
CA ASP A 69 2.76 -42.64 17.97
C ASP A 69 2.06 -42.73 19.32
N ASP A 70 1.09 -41.87 19.62
CA ASP A 70 0.28 -41.96 20.84
C ASP A 70 -0.61 -43.19 20.87
N ARG A 71 -1.21 -43.58 19.73
CA ARG A 71 -1.95 -44.85 19.61
C ARG A 71 -1.02 -46.05 19.73
N GLY A 72 0.16 -45.98 19.12
CA GLY A 72 1.22 -46.97 19.25
C GLY A 72 1.71 -47.09 20.69
N ALA A 73 1.91 -45.97 21.38
CA ALA A 73 2.32 -45.91 22.78
C ALA A 73 1.20 -46.36 23.73
N ALA A 74 -0.07 -46.09 23.43
CA ALA A 74 -1.20 -46.62 24.19
C ALA A 74 -1.38 -48.13 23.97
N GLY A 75 -1.18 -48.61 22.74
CA GLY A 75 -1.13 -50.03 22.40
C GLY A 75 0.03 -50.74 23.09
N ALA A 76 1.22 -50.16 23.03
CA ALA A 76 2.42 -50.64 23.71
C ALA A 76 2.31 -50.58 25.23
N ARG A 77 1.63 -49.57 25.80
CA ARG A 77 1.31 -49.52 27.24
C ARG A 77 0.35 -50.64 27.64
N ARG A 78 -0.68 -50.94 26.83
CA ARG A 78 -1.59 -52.08 27.06
C ARG A 78 -0.90 -53.44 26.87
N ALA A 79 -0.02 -53.57 25.88
CA ALA A 79 0.77 -54.77 25.65
C ALA A 79 1.84 -54.97 26.73
N CYS A 80 2.52 -53.90 27.15
CA CYS A 80 3.45 -53.91 28.29
C CYS A 80 2.71 -54.18 29.60
N ALA A 81 1.51 -53.65 29.83
CA ALA A 81 0.73 -53.98 31.03
C ALA A 81 0.37 -55.47 31.07
N ARG A 82 -0.08 -56.05 29.95
CA ARG A 82 -0.33 -57.50 29.82
C ARG A 82 0.95 -58.33 29.96
N ALA A 83 2.03 -57.93 29.30
CA ALA A 83 3.32 -58.62 29.39
C ALA A 83 3.96 -58.46 30.77
N TRP A 84 3.77 -57.32 31.44
CA TRP A 84 4.25 -57.08 32.81
C TRP A 84 3.53 -57.99 33.81
N TRP A 85 2.23 -58.17 33.61
CA TRP A 85 1.40 -59.15 34.33
C TRP A 85 1.88 -60.59 34.09
N LEU A 86 2.19 -60.96 32.84
CA LEU A 86 2.68 -62.30 32.49
C LEU A 86 4.14 -62.55 32.90
N CYS A 87 4.98 -61.52 32.97
CA CYS A 87 6.41 -61.64 33.27
C CYS A 87 6.76 -61.30 34.73
N ALA A 88 5.78 -61.24 35.65
CA ALA A 88 6.00 -60.90 37.07
C ALA A 88 7.02 -61.81 37.78
N GLY A 89 7.53 -62.87 37.13
CA GLY A 89 8.62 -63.71 37.62
C GLY A 89 10.07 -63.24 37.36
N ASP A 90 10.33 -62.30 36.42
CA ASP A 90 11.72 -61.94 36.03
C ASP A 90 12.07 -60.47 36.32
N GLY A 91 12.31 -60.15 37.60
CA GLY A 91 12.56 -58.79 38.09
C GLY A 91 13.85 -58.13 37.59
N ALA A 92 14.91 -58.89 37.30
CA ALA A 92 16.23 -58.33 37.02
C ALA A 92 16.36 -57.72 35.60
N ARG A 93 15.79 -58.38 34.58
CA ARG A 93 15.82 -57.87 33.19
C ARG A 93 14.92 -56.64 33.01
N LYS A 94 13.84 -56.55 33.79
CA LYS A 94 12.90 -55.42 33.79
C LYS A 94 13.53 -54.12 34.30
N ASN A 95 14.33 -54.19 35.37
CA ASN A 95 15.00 -53.00 35.91
C ASN A 95 16.01 -52.39 34.92
N ARG A 96 16.78 -53.22 34.20
CA ARG A 96 17.69 -52.72 33.15
C ARG A 96 16.93 -52.00 32.03
N ALA A 97 15.84 -52.59 31.54
CA ALA A 97 15.03 -51.97 30.48
C ALA A 97 14.36 -50.65 30.91
N LEU A 98 13.99 -50.52 32.19
CA LEU A 98 13.43 -49.27 32.73
C LEU A 98 14.49 -48.18 32.86
N LEU A 99 15.71 -48.53 33.28
CA LEU A 99 16.84 -47.59 33.34
C LEU A 99 17.21 -47.08 31.95
N GLU A 100 17.35 -47.98 30.96
CA GLU A 100 17.63 -47.59 29.57
C GLU A 100 16.54 -46.69 28.98
N ARG A 101 15.26 -46.93 29.30
CA ARG A 101 14.17 -46.03 28.89
C ARG A 101 14.26 -44.68 29.59
N GLY A 102 14.57 -44.66 30.88
CA GLY A 102 14.78 -43.43 31.65
C GLY A 102 15.89 -42.56 31.04
N GLU A 103 17.01 -43.17 30.67
CA GLU A 103 18.13 -42.49 30.03
C GLU A 103 17.76 -41.94 28.65
N ARG A 104 17.05 -42.71 27.82
CA ARG A 104 16.58 -42.26 26.50
C ARG A 104 15.58 -41.10 26.63
N CYS A 105 14.65 -41.16 27.59
CA CYS A 105 13.73 -40.07 27.87
C CYS A 105 14.45 -38.81 28.35
N ALA A 106 15.42 -38.95 29.25
CA ALA A 106 16.23 -37.83 29.72
C ALA A 106 17.06 -37.20 28.58
N HIS A 107 17.63 -38.04 27.69
CA HIS A 107 18.35 -37.58 26.51
C HIS A 107 17.44 -36.83 25.53
N ALA A 108 16.26 -37.39 25.21
CA ALA A 108 15.28 -36.75 24.35
C ALA A 108 14.82 -35.40 24.91
N HIS A 109 14.60 -35.30 26.23
CA HIS A 109 14.21 -34.04 26.88
C HIS A 109 15.31 -32.99 26.84
N ARG A 110 16.58 -33.40 27.02
CA ARG A 110 17.74 -32.50 26.86
C ARG A 110 17.82 -31.97 25.43
N LEU A 111 17.64 -32.84 24.43
CA LEU A 111 17.69 -32.46 23.01
C LEU A 111 16.52 -31.54 22.65
N ALA A 112 15.30 -31.83 23.10
CA ALA A 112 14.14 -30.98 22.90
C ALA A 112 14.32 -29.57 23.50
N ARG A 113 14.88 -29.48 24.72
CA ARG A 113 15.23 -28.19 25.34
C ARG A 113 16.30 -27.44 24.56
N ALA A 114 17.32 -28.12 24.06
CA ALA A 114 18.37 -27.52 23.24
C ALA A 114 17.80 -26.96 21.92
N LEU A 115 16.97 -27.73 21.22
CA LEU A 115 16.30 -27.29 20.00
C LEU A 115 15.38 -26.09 20.25
N ARG A 116 14.62 -26.10 21.36
CA ARG A 116 13.78 -24.97 21.74
C ARG A 116 14.60 -23.69 21.96
N ARG A 117 15.69 -23.77 22.72
CA ARG A 117 16.60 -22.62 22.91
C ARG A 117 17.20 -22.14 21.60
N SER A 118 17.56 -23.05 20.69
CA SER A 118 18.07 -22.69 19.36
C SER A 118 17.01 -21.94 18.54
N ARG A 119 15.76 -22.41 18.54
CA ARG A 119 14.63 -21.74 17.87
C ARG A 119 14.34 -20.36 18.47
N GLU A 120 14.35 -20.25 19.79
CA GLU A 120 14.17 -18.96 20.49
C GLU A 120 15.30 -17.97 20.16
N LYS A 121 16.56 -18.44 20.07
CA LYS A 121 17.69 -17.60 19.62
C LYS A 121 17.54 -17.12 18.18
N ILE A 122 17.17 -18.00 17.24
CA ILE A 122 16.96 -17.64 15.83
C ILE A 122 15.80 -16.65 15.69
N ALA A 123 14.68 -16.90 16.39
CA ALA A 123 13.54 -15.99 16.39
C ALA A 123 13.88 -14.62 17.01
N GLY A 124 14.70 -14.59 18.06
CA GLY A 124 15.21 -13.35 18.66
C GLY A 124 16.10 -12.57 17.70
N ALA A 125 17.02 -13.24 17.00
CA ALA A 125 17.88 -12.62 16.00
C ALA A 125 17.07 -12.04 14.82
N ALA A 126 16.10 -12.79 14.30
CA ALA A 126 15.22 -12.31 13.23
C ALA A 126 14.39 -11.08 13.66
N ARG A 127 13.91 -11.04 14.90
CA ARG A 127 13.22 -9.85 15.43
C ARG A 127 14.15 -8.64 15.55
N ALA A 128 15.38 -8.84 16.01
CA ALA A 128 16.36 -7.77 16.12
C ALA A 128 16.75 -7.21 14.74
N GLU A 129 16.88 -8.07 13.72
CA GLU A 129 17.14 -7.67 12.35
C GLU A 129 15.98 -6.86 11.75
N LEU A 130 14.74 -7.30 11.96
CA LEU A 130 13.56 -6.53 11.54
C LEU A 130 13.47 -5.16 12.21
N GLU A 131 13.79 -5.08 13.50
CA GLU A 131 13.80 -3.79 14.21
C GLU A 131 14.93 -2.89 13.70
N SER A 132 16.12 -3.45 13.41
CA SER A 132 17.22 -2.71 12.78
C SER A 132 16.80 -2.13 11.42
N LEU A 133 16.18 -2.95 10.56
CA LEU A 133 15.67 -2.51 9.26
C LEU A 133 14.58 -1.44 9.41
N ARG A 134 13.71 -1.58 10.41
CA ARG A 134 12.68 -0.58 10.71
C ARG A 134 13.29 0.75 11.11
N VAL A 135 14.30 0.74 11.99
CA VAL A 135 15.02 1.95 12.40
C VAL A 135 15.75 2.58 11.22
N GLU A 136 16.42 1.79 10.37
CA GLU A 136 17.05 2.28 9.14
C GLU A 136 16.04 2.91 8.18
N TYR A 137 14.88 2.28 8.00
CA TYR A 137 13.81 2.82 7.17
C TYR A 137 13.28 4.14 7.71
N LEU A 138 13.00 4.22 9.02
CA LEU A 138 12.59 5.46 9.68
C LEU A 138 13.67 6.54 9.55
N ALA A 139 14.95 6.20 9.68
CA ALA A 139 16.03 7.15 9.49
C ALA A 139 16.12 7.66 8.04
N ARG A 140 15.87 6.78 7.06
CA ARG A 140 15.77 7.18 5.64
C ARG A 140 14.55 8.05 5.40
N GLU A 141 13.37 7.66 5.86
CA GLU A 141 12.15 8.46 5.74
C GLU A 141 12.30 9.83 6.39
N GLN A 142 12.82 9.91 7.62
CA GLN A 142 13.06 11.20 8.27
C GLN A 142 14.06 12.06 7.49
N ARG A 143 15.06 11.45 6.85
CA ARG A 143 15.95 12.16 5.94
C ARG A 143 15.20 12.66 4.69
N PHE A 144 14.34 11.85 4.08
CA PHE A 144 13.51 12.28 2.95
C PHE A 144 12.44 13.32 3.33
N VAL A 145 11.96 13.32 4.58
CA VAL A 145 10.96 14.27 5.08
C VAL A 145 11.61 15.59 5.53
N LEU A 146 12.83 15.56 6.08
CA LEU A 146 13.56 16.76 6.54
C LEU A 146 14.44 17.40 5.44
N ASP A 147 14.94 16.60 4.50
CA ASP A 147 15.69 17.05 3.32
C ASP A 147 14.88 17.02 2.03
N GLY A 148 13.57 16.69 2.09
CA GLY A 148 12.65 16.59 0.93
C GLY A 148 13.00 17.65 -0.09
N ASP A 149 13.49 17.17 -1.25
CA ASP A 149 14.59 17.76 -2.00
C ASP A 149 14.69 19.29 -1.90
N ARG A 150 15.32 19.75 -0.80
CA ARG A 150 15.64 21.18 -0.64
C ARG A 150 16.60 21.66 -1.73
N GLY A 151 17.27 20.72 -2.41
CA GLY A 151 17.96 20.95 -3.67
C GLY A 151 16.98 21.29 -4.79
N GLU A 152 16.08 20.38 -5.14
CA GLU A 152 15.06 20.60 -6.18
C GLU A 152 14.22 21.86 -5.94
N LEU A 153 13.83 22.15 -4.70
CA LEU A 153 13.11 23.40 -4.38
C LEU A 153 13.97 24.65 -4.62
N ARG A 154 15.28 24.59 -4.36
CA ARG A 154 16.20 25.70 -4.66
C ARG A 154 16.43 25.84 -6.15
N ASP A 155 16.48 24.74 -6.88
CA ASP A 155 16.68 24.73 -8.34
C ASP A 155 15.42 25.20 -9.07
N ILE A 156 14.23 24.71 -8.71
CA ILE A 156 12.94 25.24 -9.20
C ILE A 156 12.82 26.73 -8.90
N LYS A 157 13.21 27.18 -7.70
CA LYS A 157 13.19 28.61 -7.37
C LYS A 157 14.11 29.41 -8.28
N ARG A 158 15.32 28.91 -8.56
CA ARG A 158 16.28 29.55 -9.46
C ARG A 158 15.74 29.61 -10.89
N GLU A 159 15.18 28.52 -11.40
CA GLU A 159 14.53 28.48 -12.71
C GLU A 159 13.37 29.48 -12.81
N LEU A 160 12.54 29.59 -11.76
CA LEU A 160 11.47 30.59 -11.71
C LEU A 160 12.00 32.03 -11.68
N GLU A 161 13.10 32.30 -10.98
CA GLU A 161 13.76 33.61 -10.98
C GLU A 161 14.35 33.94 -12.36
N GLU A 162 14.98 32.97 -13.03
CA GLU A 162 15.49 33.13 -14.39
C GLU A 162 14.35 33.42 -15.40
N LEU A 163 13.25 32.69 -15.33
CA LEU A 163 12.08 32.93 -16.17
C LEU A 163 11.45 34.31 -15.92
N ARG A 164 11.40 34.75 -14.67
CA ARG A 164 10.95 36.12 -14.34
C ARG A 164 11.87 37.17 -14.92
N HIS A 165 13.19 36.98 -14.86
CA HIS A 165 14.14 37.90 -15.47
C HIS A 165 13.98 38.00 -16.99
N VAL A 166 13.76 36.86 -17.66
CA VAL A 166 13.48 36.85 -19.10
C VAL A 166 12.17 37.58 -19.43
N SER A 167 11.10 37.37 -18.65
CA SER A 167 9.82 38.08 -18.83
C SER A 167 9.99 39.59 -18.69
N ILE A 168 10.71 40.04 -17.65
CA ILE A 168 10.98 41.48 -17.42
C ILE A 168 11.77 42.09 -18.59
N ILE A 169 12.75 41.37 -19.12
CA ILE A 169 13.55 41.84 -20.27
C ILE A 169 12.67 41.93 -21.54
N GLN A 170 11.79 40.96 -21.77
CA GLN A 170 10.85 40.99 -22.90
C GLN A 170 9.88 42.17 -22.78
N GLU A 171 9.26 42.36 -21.62
CA GLU A 171 8.34 43.48 -21.35
C GLU A 171 9.04 44.83 -21.53
N ALA A 172 10.28 44.98 -21.05
CA ALA A 172 11.08 46.19 -21.25
C ALA A 172 11.41 46.44 -22.74
N GLY A 173 11.73 45.37 -23.49
CA GLY A 173 11.98 45.44 -24.93
C GLY A 173 10.74 45.85 -25.73
N GLU A 174 9.57 45.30 -25.38
CA GLU A 174 8.28 45.67 -25.96
C GLU A 174 7.91 47.12 -25.65
N ALA A 175 8.11 47.57 -24.40
CA ALA A 175 7.87 48.95 -24.00
C ALA A 175 8.78 49.94 -24.78
N LEU A 176 10.06 49.61 -24.97
CA LEU A 176 10.98 50.40 -25.80
C LEU A 176 10.54 50.44 -27.27
N ALA A 177 10.12 49.31 -27.84
CA ALA A 177 9.62 49.25 -29.21
C ALA A 177 8.33 50.08 -29.38
N GLN A 178 7.40 50.01 -28.41
CA GLN A 178 6.19 50.83 -28.40
C GLN A 178 6.51 52.32 -28.28
N ALA A 179 7.45 52.71 -27.41
CA ALA A 179 7.88 54.10 -27.28
C ALA A 179 8.49 54.65 -28.58
N ALA A 180 9.33 53.85 -29.26
CA ALA A 180 9.89 54.22 -30.55
C ALA A 180 8.82 54.40 -31.64
N GLN A 181 7.83 53.50 -31.71
CA GLN A 181 6.70 53.63 -32.63
C GLN A 181 5.86 54.87 -32.35
N GLN A 182 5.59 55.17 -31.07
CA GLN A 182 4.87 56.39 -30.68
C GLN A 182 5.64 57.64 -31.09
N GLN A 183 6.96 57.68 -30.91
CA GLN A 183 7.78 58.81 -31.32
C GLN A 183 7.77 59.00 -32.84
N GLN A 184 7.77 57.91 -33.60
CA GLN A 184 7.67 57.95 -35.07
C GLN A 184 6.29 58.41 -35.54
N GLN A 185 5.21 57.98 -34.89
CA GLN A 185 3.85 58.49 -35.15
C GLN A 185 3.73 59.98 -34.80
N GLN A 186 4.37 60.45 -33.72
CA GLN A 186 4.39 61.88 -33.39
C GLN A 186 5.12 62.69 -34.46
N GLN A 187 6.23 62.19 -35.00
CA GLN A 187 6.93 62.84 -36.13
C GLN A 187 6.07 62.85 -37.40
N GLN A 188 5.36 61.75 -37.70
CA GLN A 188 4.44 61.69 -38.84
C GLN A 188 3.23 62.61 -38.65
N ARG A 189 2.67 62.70 -37.43
CA ARG A 189 1.59 63.65 -37.10
C ARG A 189 2.07 65.09 -37.15
N ALA A 190 3.28 65.40 -36.71
CA ALA A 190 3.86 66.73 -36.87
C ALA A 190 4.09 67.09 -38.34
N ALA A 191 4.43 66.11 -39.19
CA ALA A 191 4.58 66.31 -40.63
C ALA A 191 3.25 66.38 -41.40
N ALA A 192 2.20 65.67 -40.94
CA ALA A 192 0.89 65.62 -41.60
C ALA A 192 -0.14 66.61 -41.03
N GLY A 193 0.08 67.13 -39.82
CA GLY A 193 -0.89 67.89 -39.04
C GLY A 193 -0.56 69.37 -38.91
N GLY A 194 -0.48 70.06 -40.05
CA GLY A 194 -0.59 71.51 -40.14
C GLY A 194 -2.00 71.96 -40.54
N ALA A 195 -3.06 71.33 -40.04
CA ALA A 195 -4.46 71.83 -40.08
C ALA A 195 -5.41 70.76 -39.50
N ALA A 196 -5.85 70.92 -38.26
CA ALA A 196 -7.19 70.51 -37.79
C ALA A 196 -7.35 70.91 -36.32
N GLU A 197 -8.13 71.97 -36.18
CA GLU A 197 -8.96 72.45 -35.06
C GLU A 197 -9.03 71.67 -33.74
N ALA A 198 -9.06 72.51 -32.71
CA ALA A 198 -9.62 72.29 -31.40
C ALA A 198 -11.00 71.62 -31.44
N SER A 199 -11.21 70.60 -30.62
CA SER A 199 -12.49 70.44 -29.94
C SER A 199 -12.32 69.70 -28.62
N SER A 200 -13.06 70.21 -27.65
CA SER A 200 -13.16 69.82 -26.26
C SER A 200 -13.59 68.38 -26.06
N GLU A 201 -13.06 67.69 -25.04
CA GLU A 201 -13.87 66.76 -24.25
C GLU A 201 -13.22 66.47 -22.88
N ALA A 202 -14.09 66.30 -21.89
CA ALA A 202 -13.89 66.40 -20.45
C ALA A 202 -13.24 65.16 -19.79
N PRO A 203 -12.82 65.22 -18.51
CA PRO A 203 -12.12 64.12 -17.84
C PRO A 203 -13.10 63.15 -17.13
N PRO A 204 -12.94 61.82 -17.27
CA PRO A 204 -13.64 60.84 -16.43
C PRO A 204 -12.71 60.35 -15.32
N TRP A 205 -12.88 60.87 -14.12
CA TRP A 205 -12.18 60.44 -12.90
C TRP A 205 -13.00 59.46 -12.04
N GLU A 206 -14.00 58.77 -12.57
CA GLU A 206 -14.90 57.98 -11.73
C GLU A 206 -15.18 56.57 -12.23
N GLN A 207 -15.11 55.64 -11.27
CA GLN A 207 -15.68 54.29 -11.23
C GLN A 207 -14.79 53.16 -11.74
N LEU A 208 -14.07 52.53 -10.79
CA LEU A 208 -14.25 51.11 -10.44
C LEU A 208 -13.48 50.78 -9.15
N SER A 209 -14.10 51.13 -8.03
CA SER A 209 -13.87 50.55 -6.71
C SER A 209 -14.90 49.44 -6.48
N ALA A 210 -14.49 48.16 -6.48
CA ALA A 210 -15.16 47.06 -5.73
C ALA A 210 -14.63 45.68 -6.18
N ALA A 211 -13.64 45.13 -5.46
CA ALA A 211 -13.43 43.68 -5.36
C ALA A 211 -12.50 43.36 -4.17
N ALA A 212 -12.87 43.79 -2.97
CA ALA A 212 -12.32 43.23 -1.74
C ALA A 212 -13.17 42.01 -1.36
N GLY A 213 -12.85 40.86 -1.94
CA GLY A 213 -13.39 39.56 -1.54
C GLY A 213 -12.71 39.12 -0.25
N GLY A 214 -13.44 39.15 0.86
CA GLY A 214 -13.01 38.59 2.14
C GLY A 214 -12.84 37.08 2.03
N TYR A 215 -11.66 36.59 2.36
CA TYR A 215 -11.44 35.19 2.70
C TYR A 215 -11.87 34.98 4.14
N ASP A 216 -12.92 34.18 4.28
CA ASP A 216 -13.47 33.63 5.51
C ASP A 216 -12.44 32.69 6.15
N ASP A 217 -11.94 33.08 7.32
CA ASP A 217 -11.11 32.26 8.20
C ASP A 217 -11.98 31.13 8.78
N GLY A 218 -11.95 29.98 8.10
CA GLY A 218 -12.59 28.75 8.52
C GLY A 218 -12.08 28.29 9.89
N GLN A 219 -12.85 28.64 10.91
CA GLN A 219 -12.69 28.25 12.30
C GLN A 219 -12.67 26.73 12.49
N GLY A 220 -11.92 26.34 13.52
CA GLY A 220 -11.72 24.99 13.99
C GLY A 220 -13.01 24.19 14.23
N GLY A 221 -12.91 22.90 13.92
CA GLY A 221 -13.81 21.85 14.38
C GLY A 221 -13.00 20.76 15.05
N ASP A 222 -12.36 21.09 16.17
CA ASP A 222 -11.93 20.12 17.18
C ASP A 222 -13.19 19.66 17.95
N SER A 223 -13.46 18.37 17.89
CA SER A 223 -14.46 17.66 18.69
C SER A 223 -14.03 16.18 18.61
N GLY A 224 -13.33 15.63 19.62
CA GLY A 224 -13.88 15.40 20.95
C GLY A 224 -14.81 14.19 20.83
N GLY A 225 -14.35 12.97 21.10
CA GLY A 225 -14.15 12.52 22.47
C GLY A 225 -15.49 12.07 23.06
N GLY A 226 -15.98 10.91 22.62
CA GLY A 226 -17.24 10.33 23.08
C GLY A 226 -17.07 8.86 23.44
N SER A 227 -16.49 8.60 24.61
CA SER A 227 -16.61 7.31 25.29
C SER A 227 -18.03 7.21 25.85
N GLY A 228 -18.82 6.26 25.37
CA GLY A 228 -20.19 6.08 25.84
C GLY A 228 -20.88 4.84 25.28
N ASP A 229 -20.76 3.74 26.04
CA ASP A 229 -21.84 2.80 26.33
C ASP A 229 -22.39 1.92 25.19
N GLY A 230 -21.68 0.82 24.92
CA GLY A 230 -22.16 -0.58 25.00
C GLY A 230 -23.42 -1.09 24.27
N GLY A 231 -24.28 -0.25 23.71
CA GLY A 231 -25.58 -0.62 23.12
C GLY A 231 -25.73 -0.31 21.63
N GLY A 232 -24.75 0.34 21.00
CA GLY A 232 -24.77 0.73 19.58
C GLY A 232 -24.25 -0.31 18.60
N SER A 233 -23.73 -1.45 19.07
CA SER A 233 -22.93 -2.38 18.26
C SER A 233 -23.64 -2.85 16.99
N ASP A 234 -24.90 -3.29 17.09
CA ASP A 234 -25.57 -3.94 15.97
C ASP A 234 -26.04 -2.94 14.90
N ALA A 235 -26.43 -1.73 15.32
CA ALA A 235 -26.86 -0.66 14.41
C ALA A 235 -25.67 -0.04 13.67
N GLU A 236 -24.53 0.15 14.36
CA GLU A 236 -23.30 0.62 13.73
C GLU A 236 -22.66 -0.45 12.84
N GLU A 237 -22.66 -1.71 13.28
CA GLU A 237 -22.21 -2.84 12.45
C GLU A 237 -23.08 -2.97 11.19
N LEU A 238 -24.41 -2.80 11.31
CA LEU A 238 -25.30 -2.80 10.15
C LEU A 238 -24.95 -1.67 9.16
N LYS A 239 -24.75 -0.44 9.64
CA LYS A 239 -24.34 0.70 8.79
C LYS A 239 -23.00 0.41 8.09
N ARG A 240 -22.01 -0.11 8.83
CA ARG A 240 -20.69 -0.47 8.28
C ARG A 240 -20.80 -1.55 7.21
N LEU A 241 -21.59 -2.60 7.44
CA LEU A 241 -21.76 -3.71 6.49
C LEU A 241 -22.49 -3.29 5.22
N VAL A 242 -23.46 -2.36 5.32
CA VAL A 242 -24.13 -1.79 4.15
C VAL A 242 -23.15 -0.95 3.33
N GLY A 243 -22.36 -0.08 3.96
CA GLY A 243 -21.32 0.70 3.27
C GLY A 243 -20.28 -0.19 2.57
N TRP A 244 -19.80 -1.23 3.25
CA TRP A 244 -18.89 -2.21 2.62
C TRP A 244 -19.49 -2.92 1.42
N ARG A 245 -20.79 -3.25 1.46
CA ARG A 245 -21.48 -3.87 0.32
C ARG A 245 -21.51 -2.91 -0.88
N GLU A 246 -21.82 -1.63 -0.65
CA GLU A 246 -21.86 -0.59 -1.67
C GLU A 246 -20.46 -0.34 -2.26
N ASP A 247 -19.43 -0.24 -1.42
CA ASP A 247 -18.04 -0.06 -1.87
C ASP A 247 -17.56 -1.23 -2.74
N LEU A 248 -17.90 -2.47 -2.38
CA LEU A 248 -17.54 -3.66 -3.15
C LEU A 248 -18.26 -3.73 -4.50
N GLN A 249 -19.51 -3.26 -4.56
CA GLN A 249 -20.25 -3.13 -5.83
C GLN A 249 -19.65 -2.01 -6.69
N LEU A 250 -19.31 -0.86 -6.09
CA LEU A 250 -18.75 0.29 -6.80
C LEU A 250 -17.35 0.00 -7.36
N ALA A 251 -16.55 -0.80 -6.65
CA ALA A 251 -15.25 -1.26 -7.12
C ALA A 251 -15.33 -2.18 -8.36
N GLY A 252 -16.51 -2.69 -8.71
CA GLY A 252 -16.75 -3.47 -9.94
C GLY A 252 -16.11 -4.86 -9.96
N GLY A 253 -15.55 -5.33 -8.83
CA GLY A 253 -14.89 -6.63 -8.72
C GLY A 253 -15.77 -7.75 -8.16
N TYR A 254 -16.99 -7.43 -7.72
CA TYR A 254 -17.89 -8.37 -7.04
C TYR A 254 -19.31 -8.24 -7.60
N ASP A 255 -19.80 -9.30 -8.22
CA ASP A 255 -21.20 -9.44 -8.65
C ASP A 255 -22.11 -9.83 -7.49
N GLU A 256 -23.43 -9.71 -7.68
CA GLU A 256 -24.40 -10.07 -6.64
C GLU A 256 -24.38 -11.57 -6.30
N GLU A 257 -23.92 -12.39 -7.24
CA GLU A 257 -23.78 -13.85 -7.08
C GLU A 257 -22.49 -14.25 -6.33
N HIS A 258 -21.56 -13.31 -6.10
CA HIS A 258 -20.29 -13.61 -5.43
C HIS A 258 -20.53 -14.14 -3.99
N PRO A 259 -19.84 -15.20 -3.55
CA PRO A 259 -20.06 -15.79 -2.22
C PRO A 259 -19.84 -14.81 -1.06
N VAL A 260 -18.94 -13.83 -1.23
CA VAL A 260 -18.72 -12.76 -0.25
C VAL A 260 -19.92 -11.82 -0.15
N MET A 261 -20.55 -11.47 -1.29
CA MET A 261 -21.75 -10.63 -1.33
C MET A 261 -22.96 -11.35 -0.73
N ALA A 262 -23.08 -12.65 -0.97
CA ALA A 262 -24.10 -13.49 -0.34
C ALA A 262 -23.92 -13.55 1.20
N GLN A 263 -22.69 -13.68 1.70
CA GLN A 263 -22.40 -13.67 3.14
C GLN A 263 -22.70 -12.31 3.79
N LEU A 264 -22.31 -11.21 3.16
CA LEU A 264 -22.61 -9.86 3.63
C LEU A 264 -24.12 -9.62 3.70
N THR A 265 -24.84 -9.98 2.64
CA THR A 265 -26.29 -9.85 2.57
C THR A 265 -26.98 -10.67 3.66
N ARG A 266 -26.53 -11.90 3.89
CA ARG A 266 -27.05 -12.75 4.98
C ARG A 266 -26.80 -12.14 6.36
N ARG A 267 -25.62 -11.55 6.60
CA ARG A 267 -25.29 -10.92 7.89
C ARG A 267 -26.08 -9.62 8.12
N ILE A 268 -26.25 -8.81 7.08
CA ILE A 268 -27.13 -7.63 7.08
C ILE A 268 -28.57 -8.04 7.44
N GLN A 269 -29.08 -9.12 6.83
CA GLN A 269 -30.42 -9.63 7.15
C GLN A 269 -30.53 -10.10 8.60
N LEU A 270 -29.54 -10.82 9.12
CA LEU A 270 -29.54 -11.28 10.53
C LEU A 270 -29.59 -10.11 11.51
N LEU A 271 -28.81 -9.05 11.27
CA LEU A 271 -28.80 -7.84 12.09
C LEU A 271 -30.13 -7.06 11.97
N ARG A 272 -30.71 -6.97 10.77
CA ARG A 272 -32.01 -6.32 10.55
C ARG A 272 -33.16 -7.02 11.27
N HIS A 273 -33.12 -8.35 11.35
CA HIS A 273 -34.18 -9.13 11.97
C HIS A 273 -33.98 -9.34 13.48
N GLY A 274 -32.92 -8.77 14.09
CA GLY A 274 -32.59 -8.98 15.50
C GLY A 274 -32.42 -10.45 15.86
N ALA A 275 -32.23 -11.31 14.85
CA ALA A 275 -32.09 -12.75 15.01
C ALA A 275 -30.66 -13.01 15.44
N ARG A 276 -30.39 -12.74 16.73
CA ARG A 276 -29.18 -13.20 17.38
C ARG A 276 -29.09 -14.70 17.07
N PRO A 277 -28.05 -15.18 16.37
CA PRO A 277 -27.93 -16.61 16.11
C PRO A 277 -28.01 -17.31 17.46
N PRO A 278 -28.74 -18.43 17.60
CA PRO A 278 -28.80 -19.16 18.85
C PRO A 278 -27.36 -19.49 19.22
N GLY A 279 -26.81 -18.68 20.13
CA GLY A 279 -25.44 -18.79 20.56
C GLY A 279 -25.32 -20.18 21.13
N GLY A 280 -24.35 -20.95 20.61
CA GLY A 280 -23.95 -22.20 21.22
C GLY A 280 -23.68 -21.91 22.69
N GLY A 281 -24.68 -22.20 23.53
CA GLY A 281 -24.55 -22.16 24.97
C GLY A 281 -23.44 -23.13 25.29
N GLY A 282 -22.26 -22.59 25.59
CA GLY A 282 -21.17 -23.37 26.13
C GLY A 282 -21.74 -24.15 27.30
N GLY A 283 -21.82 -25.46 27.13
CA GLY A 283 -22.18 -26.38 28.20
C GLY A 283 -21.18 -26.19 29.31
N GLY A 284 -21.54 -25.35 30.28
CA GLY A 284 -20.96 -25.38 31.61
C GLY A 284 -21.36 -26.71 32.22
N ALA A 285 -20.54 -27.71 31.98
CA ALA A 285 -20.56 -28.95 32.72
C ALA A 285 -20.25 -28.60 34.18
N ALA A 286 -21.30 -28.51 35.00
CA ALA A 286 -21.18 -28.56 36.45
C ALA A 286 -20.59 -29.93 36.81
N GLY A 287 -19.41 -29.89 37.43
CA GLY A 287 -18.88 -30.99 38.24
C GLY A 287 -19.28 -30.80 39.69
#